data_AF-A0A936GUZ1-F1
#
_entry.id   AF-A0A936GUZ1-F1
#
_cell.length_a   1.000
_cell.length_b   1.000
_cell.length_c   1.000
_cell.angle_alpha   90.00
_cell.angle_beta   90.00
_cell.angle_gamma   90.00
#
_symmetry.space_group_name_H-M   'P 1'
#
loop_
_entity.id
_entity.type
_entity.pdbx_description
1 polymer ?
#
loop_
_entity_poly.entity_id
_entity_poly.type
_entity_poly.pdbx_seq_one_letter_code
_entity_poly.pdbx_strand_id
1 'polypeptide(L)'
;MDYSKKVAIASRVAEQLQGQKNAKEIEADLKAEGLYEKDILAVMISARNILGEKYQSSIREYLLGNKDLKSTEEFNSLDAEILETITNKEIEKLALEEKRKISKLVKENIPFNQILEQVDQRFLPIEKAQELAKKHEIAKYNNSGETRTFHIIGGIGCIILTGILFAASGRLFYVLPIIGLILIVKGFSTEVIKIDD
;
A
#
# COMPACT_ATOMS: atom_id res chain seq x y z
N MET A 1 -4.28 29.76 10.48
CA MET A 1 -3.79 29.77 11.88
C MET A 1 -2.29 29.48 11.94
N ASP A 2 -1.58 30.01 12.94
CA ASP A 2 -0.17 29.67 13.25
C ASP A 2 -0.04 28.21 13.71
N TYR A 3 1.03 27.52 13.31
CA TYR A 3 1.25 26.10 13.58
C TYR A 3 1.31 25.80 15.08
N SER A 4 2.02 26.63 15.87
CA SER A 4 2.13 26.43 17.32
C SER A 4 0.76 26.50 18.01
N LYS A 5 -0.05 27.49 17.65
CA LYS A 5 -1.43 27.62 18.14
C LYS A 5 -2.30 26.44 17.74
N LYS A 6 -2.18 25.96 16.50
CA LYS A 6 -2.90 24.78 16.02
C LYS A 6 -2.61 23.56 16.88
N VAL A 7 -1.33 23.30 17.17
CA VAL A 7 -0.90 22.14 17.97
C VAL A 7 -1.43 22.25 19.40
N ALA A 8 -1.32 23.42 20.04
CA ALA A 8 -1.85 23.62 21.39
C ALA A 8 -3.36 23.38 21.48
N ILE A 9 -4.13 23.92 20.52
CA ILE A 9 -5.58 23.70 20.47
C ILE A 9 -5.89 22.22 20.18
N ALA A 10 -5.15 21.58 19.27
CA ALA A 10 -5.34 20.16 18.94
C ALA A 10 -5.06 19.24 20.14
N SER A 11 -4.04 19.52 20.96
CA SER A 11 -3.78 18.77 22.19
C SER A 11 -4.94 18.89 23.18
N ARG A 12 -5.44 20.11 23.41
CA ARG A 12 -6.62 20.34 24.27
C ARG A 12 -7.86 19.60 23.73
N VAL A 13 -8.09 19.65 22.42
CA VAL A 13 -9.20 18.96 21.77
C VAL A 13 -9.03 17.44 21.88
N ALA A 14 -7.82 16.90 21.78
CA ALA A 14 -7.55 15.48 21.97
C ALA A 14 -7.92 15.03 23.39
N GLU A 15 -7.58 15.81 24.41
CA GLU A 15 -7.99 15.55 25.80
C GLU A 15 -9.52 15.59 25.96
N GLN A 16 -10.19 16.56 25.33
CA GLN A 16 -11.66 16.65 25.36
C GLN A 16 -12.33 15.45 24.68
N LEU A 17 -11.80 15.01 23.53
CA LEU A 17 -12.29 13.82 22.83
C LEU A 17 -12.05 12.53 23.63
N GLN A 18 -10.94 12.44 24.36
CA GLN A 18 -10.66 11.36 25.31
C GLN A 18 -11.56 11.44 26.57
N GLY A 19 -12.13 12.60 26.87
CA GLY A 19 -13.14 12.76 27.92
C GLY A 19 -14.55 12.38 27.49
N GLN A 20 -14.72 11.70 26.34
CA GLN A 20 -16.00 11.39 25.70
C GLN A 20 -16.86 12.63 25.38
N LYS A 21 -16.26 13.81 25.25
CA LYS A 21 -17.01 14.99 24.81
C LYS A 21 -17.38 14.83 23.33
N ASN A 22 -18.62 15.15 22.99
CA ASN A 22 -19.12 14.99 21.64
C ASN A 22 -18.35 15.89 20.66
N ALA A 23 -17.93 15.33 19.52
CA ALA A 23 -17.22 16.08 18.49
C ALA A 23 -17.98 17.34 18.04
N LYS A 24 -19.32 17.28 17.96
CA LYS A 24 -20.16 18.44 17.59
C LYS A 24 -20.14 19.55 18.64
N GLU A 25 -20.05 19.19 19.91
CA GLU A 25 -19.95 20.17 21.00
C GLU A 25 -18.58 20.86 20.96
N ILE A 26 -17.52 20.11 20.70
CA ILE A 26 -16.18 20.68 20.55
C ILE A 26 -16.11 21.61 19.33
N GLU A 27 -16.73 21.23 18.20
CA GLU A 27 -16.83 22.10 17.02
C GLU A 27 -17.59 23.40 17.32
N ALA A 28 -18.68 23.32 18.08
CA ALA A 28 -19.44 24.49 18.50
C ALA A 28 -18.62 25.42 19.42
N ASP A 29 -17.88 24.85 20.38
CA ASP A 29 -17.00 25.61 21.28
C ASP A 29 -15.88 26.30 20.51
N LEU A 30 -15.22 25.59 19.58
CA LEU A 30 -14.17 26.17 18.74
C LEU A 30 -14.72 27.28 17.82
N LYS A 31 -15.95 27.14 17.34
CA LYS A 31 -16.63 28.18 16.55
C LYS A 31 -16.95 29.40 17.43
N ALA A 32 -17.37 29.20 18.69
CA ALA A 32 -17.59 30.26 19.66
C ALA A 32 -16.30 30.99 20.05
N GLU A 33 -15.15 30.29 20.06
CA GLU A 33 -13.81 30.87 20.22
C GLU A 33 -13.34 31.67 18.98
N GLY A 34 -14.13 31.71 17.90
CA GLY A 34 -13.86 32.48 16.70
C GLY A 34 -13.02 31.77 15.65
N LEU A 35 -12.84 30.44 15.74
CA LEU A 35 -12.17 29.68 14.69
C LEU A 35 -13.08 29.50 13.46
N TYR A 36 -12.47 29.59 12.27
CA TYR A 36 -13.13 29.29 11.01
C TYR A 36 -13.25 27.78 10.79
N GLU A 37 -14.28 27.35 10.06
CA GLU A 37 -14.59 25.92 9.84
C GLU A 37 -13.40 25.11 9.27
N LYS A 38 -12.61 25.71 8.37
CA LYS A 38 -11.40 25.06 7.83
C LYS A 38 -10.33 24.82 8.90
N ASP A 39 -10.15 25.78 9.81
CA ASP A 39 -9.18 25.66 10.91
C ASP A 39 -9.69 24.65 11.95
N ILE A 40 -11.00 24.63 12.25
CA ILE A 40 -11.64 23.64 13.12
C ILE A 40 -11.40 22.23 12.59
N LEU A 41 -11.69 21.99 11.31
CA LEU A 41 -11.45 20.69 10.69
C LEU A 41 -9.98 20.27 10.78
N ALA A 42 -9.06 21.20 10.52
CA ALA A 42 -7.63 20.93 10.63
C ALA A 42 -7.20 20.60 12.08
N VAL A 43 -7.80 21.25 13.07
CA VAL A 43 -7.59 20.97 14.50
C VAL A 43 -8.15 19.59 14.86
N MET A 44 -9.38 19.29 14.47
CA MET A 44 -10.03 18.00 14.74
C MET A 44 -9.24 16.83 14.14
N ILE A 45 -8.76 16.96 12.91
CA ILE A 45 -7.86 15.97 12.28
C ILE A 45 -6.58 15.81 13.09
N SER A 46 -5.97 16.91 13.54
CA SER A 46 -4.72 16.86 14.30
C SER A 46 -4.93 16.23 15.68
N ALA A 47 -6.04 16.54 16.35
CA ALA A 47 -6.42 15.93 17.62
C ALA A 47 -6.63 14.41 17.49
N ARG A 48 -7.32 13.97 16.43
CA ARG A 48 -7.47 12.55 16.11
C ARG A 48 -6.12 11.87 15.81
N ASN A 49 -5.19 12.57 15.16
CA ASN A 49 -3.85 12.04 14.92
C ASN A 49 -3.05 11.91 16.22
N ILE A 50 -3.15 12.88 17.14
CA ILE A 50 -2.53 12.81 18.47
C ILE A 50 -3.06 11.59 19.25
N LEU A 51 -4.39 11.38 19.25
CA LEU A 51 -4.99 10.18 19.84
C LEU A 51 -4.54 8.91 19.13
N GLY A 52 -4.48 8.95 17.80
CA GLY A 52 -3.93 7.88 16.97
C GLY A 52 -2.54 7.48 17.45
N GLU A 53 -1.59 8.41 17.48
CA GLU A 53 -0.21 8.17 17.94
C GLU A 53 -0.12 7.59 19.35
N LYS A 54 -0.99 8.06 20.26
CA LYS A 54 -1.04 7.56 21.64
C LYS A 54 -1.52 6.11 21.72
N TYR A 55 -2.57 5.76 20.99
CA TYR A 55 -3.25 4.45 21.12
C TYR A 55 -2.84 3.43 20.07
N GLN A 56 -2.10 3.83 19.02
CA GLN A 56 -1.78 2.99 17.88
C GLN A 56 -1.09 1.68 18.31
N SER A 57 -0.09 1.77 19.17
CA SER A 57 0.69 0.62 19.63
C SER A 57 -0.18 -0.39 20.39
N SER A 58 -1.02 0.09 21.31
CA SER A 58 -1.95 -0.77 22.07
C SER A 58 -2.97 -1.41 21.14
N ILE A 59 -3.59 -0.63 20.25
CA ILE A 59 -4.57 -1.15 19.28
C ILE A 59 -3.95 -2.23 18.40
N ARG A 60 -2.73 -2.00 17.90
CA ARG A 60 -1.98 -2.99 17.12
C ARG A 60 -1.78 -4.29 17.90
N GLU A 61 -1.33 -4.21 19.15
CA GLU A 61 -1.11 -5.40 19.98
C GLU A 61 -2.40 -6.21 20.15
N TYR A 62 -3.51 -5.52 20.37
CA TYR A 62 -4.82 -6.14 20.51
C TYR A 62 -5.31 -6.80 19.22
N LEU A 63 -5.15 -6.13 18.08
CA LEU A 63 -5.48 -6.68 16.77
C LEU A 63 -4.66 -7.94 16.46
N LEU A 64 -3.36 -7.91 16.70
CA LEU A 64 -2.48 -9.06 16.50
C LEU A 64 -2.84 -10.22 17.43
N GLY A 65 -3.19 -9.92 18.68
CA GLY A 65 -3.60 -10.88 19.70
C GLY A 65 -5.04 -11.39 19.61
N ASN A 66 -5.83 -10.93 18.63
CA ASN A 66 -7.26 -11.25 18.50
C ASN A 66 -8.07 -10.93 19.77
N LYS A 67 -7.70 -9.85 20.46
CA LYS A 67 -8.36 -9.39 21.69
C LYS A 67 -9.48 -8.41 21.34
N ASP A 68 -10.53 -8.39 22.16
CA ASP A 68 -11.62 -7.44 21.99
C ASP A 68 -11.22 -6.03 22.48
N LEU A 69 -11.23 -5.07 21.55
CA LEU A 69 -10.94 -3.67 21.82
C LEU A 69 -12.07 -2.99 22.59
N LYS A 70 -13.33 -3.42 22.41
CA LYS A 70 -14.51 -2.70 22.95
C LYS A 70 -14.76 -2.96 24.43
N SER A 71 -14.21 -4.03 24.98
CA SER A 71 -14.38 -4.42 26.38
C SER A 71 -13.20 -4.05 27.28
N THR A 72 -12.20 -3.35 26.74
CA THR A 72 -10.97 -3.01 27.47
C THR A 72 -11.04 -1.61 28.08
N GLU A 73 -10.73 -1.49 29.37
CA GLU A 73 -10.76 -0.23 30.12
C GLU A 73 -9.90 0.88 29.50
N GLU A 74 -8.80 0.52 28.84
CA GLU A 74 -7.87 1.43 28.16
C GLU A 74 -8.55 2.26 27.04
N PHE A 75 -9.51 1.66 26.34
CA PHE A 75 -10.20 2.29 25.21
C PHE A 75 -11.58 2.85 25.56
N ASN A 76 -12.10 2.56 26.77
CA ASN A 76 -13.40 3.09 27.22
C ASN A 76 -13.45 4.62 27.26
N SER A 77 -12.30 5.29 27.39
CA SER A 77 -12.21 6.75 27.33
C SER A 77 -12.42 7.32 25.92
N LEU A 78 -12.25 6.52 24.88
CA LEU A 78 -12.46 6.97 23.50
C LEU A 78 -13.92 6.83 23.09
N ASP A 79 -14.40 7.82 22.35
CA ASP A 79 -15.65 7.69 21.61
C ASP A 79 -15.55 6.54 20.58
N ALA A 80 -16.67 5.85 20.36
CA ALA A 80 -16.72 4.67 19.50
C ALA A 80 -16.30 4.98 18.05
N GLU A 81 -16.66 6.16 17.51
CA GLU A 81 -16.31 6.56 16.14
C GLU A 81 -14.79 6.80 16.01
N ILE A 82 -14.18 7.36 17.05
CA ILE A 82 -12.75 7.63 17.10
C ILE A 82 -11.98 6.31 17.19
N LEU A 83 -12.41 5.42 18.09
CA LEU A 83 -11.81 4.09 18.24
C LEU A 83 -11.88 3.30 16.93
N GLU A 84 -13.05 3.30 16.28
CA GLU A 84 -13.23 2.65 14.97
C GLU A 84 -12.31 3.25 13.91
N THR A 85 -12.22 4.59 13.83
CA THR A 85 -11.34 5.27 12.87
C THR A 85 -9.88 4.88 13.06
N ILE A 86 -9.37 4.87 14.30
CA ILE A 86 -7.98 4.50 14.58
C ILE A 86 -7.76 3.01 14.30
N THR A 87 -8.72 2.16 14.66
CA THR A 87 -8.67 0.72 14.40
C THR A 87 -8.60 0.42 12.91
N ASN A 88 -9.44 1.04 12.09
CA ASN A 88 -9.46 0.86 10.64
C ASN A 88 -8.13 1.28 10.01
N LYS A 89 -7.55 2.42 10.45
CA LYS A 89 -6.22 2.84 9.99
C LYS A 89 -5.13 1.82 10.32
N GLU A 90 -5.20 1.19 11.49
CA GLU A 90 -4.21 0.18 11.88
C GLU A 90 -4.40 -1.13 11.12
N ILE A 91 -5.65 -1.55 10.86
CA ILE A 91 -5.95 -2.69 9.98
C ILE A 91 -5.39 -2.46 8.58
N GLU A 92 -5.55 -1.25 8.01
CA GLU A 92 -4.99 -0.90 6.70
C GLU A 92 -3.46 -0.97 6.69
N LYS A 93 -2.79 -0.50 7.75
CA LYS A 93 -1.33 -0.61 7.89
C LYS A 93 -0.88 -2.07 7.97
N LEU A 94 -1.57 -2.90 8.77
CA LEU A 94 -1.28 -4.34 8.87
C LEU A 94 -1.50 -5.04 7.53
N ALA A 95 -2.58 -4.73 6.82
CA ALA A 95 -2.84 -5.25 5.49
C ALA A 95 -1.70 -4.87 4.51
N LEU A 96 -1.21 -3.63 4.56
CA LEU A 96 -0.08 -3.18 3.74
C LEU A 96 1.22 -3.93 4.08
N GLU A 97 1.48 -4.19 5.37
CA GLU A 97 2.62 -5.01 5.79
C GLU A 97 2.52 -6.44 5.25
N GLU A 98 1.34 -7.05 5.27
CA GLU A 98 1.11 -8.37 4.68
C GLU A 98 1.29 -8.36 3.14
N LYS A 99 0.84 -7.31 2.43
CA LYS A 99 1.13 -7.15 0.99
C LYS A 99 2.64 -7.08 0.74
N ARG A 100 3.38 -6.32 1.55
CA ARG A 100 4.85 -6.19 1.46
C ARG A 100 5.55 -7.51 1.77
N LYS A 101 5.03 -8.27 2.74
CA LYS A 101 5.50 -9.61 3.10
C LYS A 101 5.36 -10.58 1.93
N ILE A 102 4.21 -10.60 1.25
CA ILE A 102 4.02 -11.40 0.02
C ILE A 102 5.08 -11.06 -1.02
N SER A 103 5.28 -9.77 -1.30
CA SER A 103 6.29 -9.32 -2.27
C SER A 103 7.70 -9.82 -1.91
N LYS A 104 8.05 -9.80 -0.63
CA LYS A 104 9.33 -10.31 -0.13
C LYS A 104 9.44 -11.83 -0.31
N LEU A 105 8.44 -12.60 0.11
CA LEU A 105 8.45 -14.06 0.02
C LEU A 105 8.50 -14.55 -1.44
N VAL A 106 7.80 -13.88 -2.36
CA VAL A 106 7.90 -14.19 -3.80
C VAL A 106 9.31 -13.93 -4.32
N LYS A 107 9.97 -12.83 -3.91
CA LYS A 107 11.36 -12.56 -4.29
C LYS A 107 12.30 -13.66 -3.78
N GLU A 108 12.07 -14.16 -2.58
CA GLU A 108 12.85 -15.22 -1.91
C GLU A 108 12.62 -16.65 -2.49
N ASN A 109 11.79 -16.81 -3.53
CA ASN A 109 11.46 -18.12 -4.13
C ASN A 109 10.69 -19.07 -3.20
N ILE A 110 9.94 -18.53 -2.24
CA ILE A 110 9.09 -19.36 -1.41
C ILE A 110 7.90 -19.89 -2.25
N PRO A 111 7.57 -21.21 -2.18
CA PRO A 111 6.43 -21.76 -2.89
C PRO A 111 5.12 -21.08 -2.50
N PHE A 112 4.24 -20.87 -3.48
CA PHE A 112 2.95 -20.18 -3.31
C PHE A 112 2.13 -20.66 -2.10
N ASN A 113 2.04 -21.98 -1.89
CA ASN A 113 1.31 -22.55 -0.76
C ASN A 113 1.91 -22.11 0.60
N GLN A 114 3.24 -22.06 0.70
CA GLN A 114 3.94 -21.61 1.92
C GLN A 114 3.84 -20.10 2.13
N ILE A 115 3.65 -19.32 1.06
CA ILE A 115 3.37 -17.87 1.17
C ILE A 115 2.02 -17.66 1.84
N LEU A 116 0.98 -18.37 1.40
CA LEU A 116 -0.38 -18.23 1.95
C LEU A 116 -0.47 -18.69 3.41
N GLU A 117 0.34 -19.67 3.82
CA GLU A 117 0.44 -20.11 5.21
C GLU A 117 1.10 -19.08 6.13
N GLN A 118 2.00 -18.24 5.59
CA GLN A 118 2.70 -17.22 6.36
C GLN A 118 1.95 -15.89 6.44
N VAL A 119 0.99 -15.64 5.55
CA VAL A 119 0.26 -14.38 5.49
C VAL A 119 -0.91 -14.40 6.47
N ASP A 120 -1.06 -13.32 7.23
CA ASP A 120 -2.19 -13.20 8.15
C ASP A 120 -3.49 -12.85 7.41
N GLN A 121 -4.36 -13.85 7.29
CA GLN A 121 -5.62 -13.74 6.55
C GLN A 121 -6.65 -12.82 7.24
N ARG A 122 -6.42 -12.43 8.50
CA ARG A 122 -7.28 -11.47 9.21
C ARG A 122 -7.19 -10.07 8.61
N PHE A 123 -5.99 -9.69 8.16
CA PHE A 123 -5.72 -8.35 7.63
C PHE A 123 -5.70 -8.34 6.09
N LEU A 124 -5.39 -9.47 5.47
CA LEU A 124 -5.41 -9.61 4.02
C LEU A 124 -6.17 -10.87 3.59
N PRO A 125 -7.41 -10.74 3.06
CA PRO A 125 -8.20 -11.88 2.62
C PRO A 125 -7.44 -12.78 1.66
N ILE A 126 -7.67 -14.10 1.77
CA ILE A 126 -6.93 -15.10 1.00
C ILE A 126 -6.98 -14.86 -0.52
N GLU A 127 -8.13 -14.44 -1.04
CA GLU A 127 -8.31 -14.12 -2.47
C GLU A 127 -7.37 -13.00 -2.93
N LYS A 128 -7.27 -11.93 -2.13
CA LYS A 128 -6.37 -10.79 -2.41
C LYS A 128 -4.90 -11.21 -2.27
N ALA A 129 -4.57 -12.02 -1.27
CA ALA A 129 -3.22 -12.56 -1.09
C ALA A 129 -2.81 -13.42 -2.30
N GLN A 130 -3.70 -14.28 -2.79
CA GLN A 130 -3.46 -15.12 -3.97
C GLN A 130 -3.27 -14.29 -5.23
N GLU A 131 -4.12 -13.28 -5.46
CA GLU A 131 -4.01 -12.38 -6.61
C GLU A 131 -2.66 -11.65 -6.61
N LEU A 132 -2.26 -11.10 -5.45
CA LEU A 132 -0.99 -10.38 -5.31
C LEU A 132 0.22 -11.29 -5.50
N ALA A 133 0.21 -12.49 -4.90
CA ALA A 133 1.28 -13.45 -5.05
C ALA A 133 1.44 -13.88 -6.53
N LYS A 134 0.34 -14.16 -7.23
CA LYS A 134 0.35 -14.47 -8.68
C LYS A 134 0.88 -13.31 -9.52
N LYS A 135 0.42 -12.08 -9.26
CA LYS A 135 0.94 -10.89 -9.96
C LYS A 135 2.45 -10.78 -9.77
N HIS A 136 2.94 -10.89 -8.53
CA HIS A 136 4.37 -10.83 -8.23
C HIS A 136 5.18 -11.95 -8.88
N GLU A 137 4.62 -13.16 -8.98
CA GLU A 137 5.27 -14.28 -9.65
C GLU A 137 5.38 -14.06 -11.16
N ILE A 138 4.31 -13.57 -11.81
CA ILE A 138 4.31 -13.21 -13.24
C ILE A 138 5.33 -12.10 -13.50
N ALA A 139 5.32 -11.03 -12.71
CA ALA A 139 6.29 -9.95 -12.87
C ALA A 139 7.72 -10.43 -12.62
N LYS A 140 7.95 -11.35 -11.67
CA LYS A 140 9.26 -11.96 -11.44
C LYS A 140 9.72 -12.78 -12.65
N TYR A 141 8.83 -13.58 -13.23
CA TYR A 141 9.11 -14.34 -14.44
C TYR A 141 9.45 -13.40 -15.62
N ASN A 142 8.63 -12.39 -15.88
CA ASN A 142 8.86 -11.39 -16.93
C ASN A 142 10.15 -10.60 -16.71
N ASN A 143 10.51 -10.35 -15.45
CA ASN A 143 11.74 -9.66 -15.08
C ASN A 143 12.96 -10.59 -14.93
N SER A 144 12.80 -11.90 -15.13
CA SER A 144 13.89 -12.85 -14.97
C SER A 144 14.97 -12.62 -16.02
N GLY A 145 16.23 -12.88 -15.64
CA GLY A 145 17.37 -12.73 -16.54
C GLY A 145 17.22 -13.61 -17.80
N GLU A 146 16.66 -14.81 -17.65
CA GLU A 146 16.45 -15.74 -18.76
C GLU A 146 15.41 -15.22 -19.76
N THR A 147 14.23 -14.79 -19.29
CA THR A 147 13.19 -14.23 -20.16
C THR A 147 13.67 -12.95 -20.84
N ARG A 148 14.37 -12.07 -20.14
CA ARG A 148 14.95 -10.86 -20.73
C ARG A 148 16.00 -11.19 -21.79
N THR A 149 16.91 -12.11 -21.48
CA THR A 149 17.97 -12.54 -22.40
C THR A 149 17.36 -13.19 -23.65
N PHE A 150 16.31 -14.00 -23.49
CA PHE A 150 15.58 -14.58 -24.62
C PHE A 150 14.97 -13.51 -25.53
N HIS A 151 14.32 -12.49 -24.97
CA HIS A 151 13.74 -11.40 -25.75
C HIS A 151 14.82 -10.56 -26.47
N ILE A 152 15.94 -10.27 -25.80
CA ILE A 152 17.05 -9.49 -26.38
C ILE A 152 17.73 -10.29 -27.51
N ILE A 153 18.15 -11.53 -27.23
CA ILE A 153 18.84 -12.37 -28.21
C ILE A 153 17.91 -12.72 -29.37
N GLY A 154 16.65 -13.07 -29.09
CA GLY A 154 15.64 -13.34 -30.12
C GLY A 154 15.42 -12.12 -31.01
N GLY A 155 15.33 -10.92 -30.43
CA GLY A 155 15.16 -9.69 -31.19
C GLY A 155 16.37 -9.33 -32.05
N ILE A 156 17.60 -9.48 -31.53
CA ILE A 156 18.84 -9.33 -32.31
C ILE A 156 18.88 -10.36 -33.45
N GLY A 157 18.50 -11.61 -33.17
CA GLY A 157 18.41 -12.67 -34.16
C GLY A 157 17.47 -12.34 -35.32
N CYS A 158 16.29 -11.75 -35.04
CA CYS A 158 15.37 -11.28 -36.07
C CYS A 158 15.99 -10.20 -36.96
N ILE A 159 16.77 -9.27 -36.39
CA ILE A 159 17.44 -8.20 -37.14
C ILE A 159 18.54 -8.78 -38.04
N ILE A 160 19.38 -9.67 -37.50
CA ILE A 160 20.45 -10.33 -38.28
C ILE A 160 19.85 -11.15 -39.42
N LEU A 161 18.79 -11.93 -39.15
CA LEU A 161 18.11 -12.74 -40.16
C LEU A 161 17.54 -11.88 -41.30
N THR A 162 17.05 -10.68 -40.98
CA THR A 162 16.57 -9.73 -41.98
C THR A 162 17.70 -9.31 -42.93
N GLY A 163 18.90 -9.04 -42.39
CA GLY A 163 20.08 -8.71 -43.20
C GLY A 163 20.50 -9.86 -44.12
N ILE A 164 20.47 -11.10 -43.62
CA ILE A 164 20.77 -12.30 -44.42
C ILE A 164 19.75 -12.48 -45.55
N LEU A 165 18.46 -12.37 -45.25
CA LEU A 165 17.39 -12.49 -46.24
C LEU A 165 17.47 -11.39 -47.30
N PHE A 166 17.81 -10.17 -46.91
CA PHE A 166 18.00 -9.06 -47.84
C PHE A 166 19.19 -9.33 -48.78
N ALA A 167 20.32 -9.79 -48.26
CA ALA A 167 21.48 -10.15 -49.07
C ALA A 167 21.20 -11.31 -50.04
N ALA A 168 20.41 -12.30 -49.62
CA ALA A 168 20.11 -13.48 -50.43
C ALA A 168 19.03 -13.25 -51.50
N SER A 169 17.99 -12.46 -51.18
CA SER A 169 16.80 -12.29 -52.04
C SER A 169 16.71 -10.94 -52.72
N GLY A 170 17.53 -9.96 -52.32
CA GLY A 170 17.43 -8.55 -52.75
C GLY A 170 16.15 -7.84 -52.27
N ARG A 171 15.32 -8.49 -51.44
CA ARG A 171 14.05 -7.96 -50.94
C ARG A 171 14.12 -7.74 -49.43
N LEU A 172 13.62 -6.59 -48.98
CA LEU A 172 13.65 -6.24 -47.57
C LEU A 172 12.32 -6.59 -46.90
N PHE A 173 12.36 -7.49 -45.92
CA PHE A 173 11.20 -7.91 -45.15
C PHE A 173 11.10 -7.10 -43.86
N TYR A 174 10.42 -5.96 -43.91
CA TYR A 174 10.28 -5.00 -42.79
C TYR A 174 9.59 -5.56 -41.53
N VAL A 175 8.87 -6.68 -41.65
CA VAL A 175 8.15 -7.28 -40.50
C VAL A 175 9.11 -7.83 -39.45
N LEU A 176 10.17 -8.53 -39.87
CA LEU A 176 11.17 -9.11 -38.97
C LEU A 176 11.94 -8.09 -38.11
N PRO A 177 12.47 -6.97 -38.65
CA PRO A 177 13.15 -5.97 -37.83
C PRO A 177 12.20 -5.24 -36.89
N ILE A 178 10.91 -5.05 -37.26
CA ILE A 178 9.90 -4.48 -36.36
C ILE A 178 9.65 -5.42 -35.17
N ILE A 179 9.43 -6.71 -35.43
CA ILE A 179 9.29 -7.71 -34.36
C ILE A 179 10.54 -7.74 -33.49
N GLY A 180 11.73 -7.70 -34.11
CA GLY A 180 13.00 -7.69 -33.39
C GLY A 180 13.15 -6.50 -32.44
N LEU A 181 12.82 -5.29 -32.92
CA LEU A 181 12.78 -4.08 -32.10
C LEU A 181 11.80 -4.19 -30.93
N ILE A 182 10.59 -4.70 -31.16
CA ILE A 182 9.59 -4.89 -30.11
C ILE A 182 10.10 -5.86 -29.03
N LEU A 183 10.73 -6.96 -29.43
CA LEU A 183 11.30 -7.94 -28.50
C LEU A 183 12.44 -7.32 -27.69
N ILE A 184 13.33 -6.55 -28.32
CA ILE A 184 14.43 -5.85 -27.61
C ILE A 184 13.86 -4.85 -26.58
N VAL A 185 12.90 -4.02 -26.99
CA VAL A 185 12.24 -3.06 -26.09
C VAL A 185 11.58 -3.77 -24.91
N LYS A 186 10.90 -4.90 -25.16
CA LYS A 186 10.33 -5.73 -24.09
C LYS A 186 11.41 -6.31 -23.17
N GLY A 187 12.54 -6.76 -23.71
CA GLY A 187 13.65 -7.32 -22.93
C GLY A 187 14.32 -6.31 -21.99
N PHE A 188 14.30 -5.02 -22.35
CA PHE A 188 14.79 -3.93 -21.50
C PHE A 188 13.72 -3.31 -20.59
N SER A 189 12.44 -3.58 -20.84
CA SER A 189 11.34 -3.06 -20.02
C SER A 189 11.15 -3.92 -18.77
N THR A 190 10.98 -3.28 -17.62
CA THR A 190 10.76 -3.98 -16.34
C THR A 190 9.33 -3.78 -15.86
N GLU A 191 8.62 -4.85 -15.55
CA GLU A 191 7.28 -4.76 -14.98
C GLU A 191 7.39 -4.43 -13.49
N VAL A 192 6.93 -3.24 -13.08
CA VAL A 192 6.92 -2.81 -11.69
C VAL A 192 5.51 -2.95 -11.15
N ILE A 193 5.33 -3.87 -10.20
CA ILE A 193 4.09 -3.96 -9.44
C ILE A 193 4.11 -2.86 -8.39
N LYS A 194 3.22 -1.88 -8.57
CA LYS A 194 2.94 -0.89 -7.55
C LYS A 194 2.07 -1.54 -6.48
N ILE A 195 2.52 -1.43 -5.24
CA ILE A 195 1.65 -1.66 -4.10
C ILE A 195 0.96 -0.32 -3.90
N ASP A 196 -0.33 -0.24 -4.21
CA ASP A 196 -1.10 0.97 -3.96
C ASP A 196 -1.15 1.19 -2.43
N ASP A 197 -0.57 2.32 -2.01
CA ASP A 197 -0.59 2.84 -0.63
C ASP A 197 -1.93 3.54 -0.35
#